data_AF-A0A929F620-F1
#
_entry.id   AF-A0A929F620-F1
#
_cell.length_a   1.000
_cell.length_b   1.000
_cell.length_c   1.000
_cell.angle_alpha   90.00
_cell.angle_beta   90.00
_cell.angle_gamma   90.00
#
_symmetry.space_group_name_H-M   'P 1'
#
loop_
_entity.id
_entity.type
_entity.pdbx_description
1 polymer ?
#
loop_
_entity_poly.entity_id
_entity_poly.type
_entity_poly.pdbx_seq_one_letter_code
_entity_poly.pdbx_strand_id
1 'polypeptide(L)'
;MNKRESLVWRCIIIVIYFVMFLTGCPSNQEGKQQNLKAFDFSLKTIEGEEIQLKSYQGKKIVHLVFWATWCPSCLMEIPKLKNLYYAAE
;
A
#
# COMPACT_ATOMS: atom_id res chain seq x y z
N MET A 1 7.26 38.48 -37.40
CA MET A 1 6.68 37.62 -36.34
C MET A 1 5.17 37.78 -36.36
N ASN A 2 4.46 36.79 -36.92
CA ASN A 2 3.07 36.94 -37.33
C ASN A 2 2.12 36.81 -36.14
N LYS A 3 1.29 37.84 -35.91
CA LYS A 3 0.31 37.93 -34.81
C LYS A 3 -0.66 36.73 -34.74
N ARG A 4 -0.87 36.07 -35.89
CA ARG A 4 -1.62 34.83 -36.07
C ARG A 4 -0.96 33.62 -35.39
N GLU A 5 0.36 33.52 -35.38
CA GLU A 5 1.08 32.42 -34.73
C GLU A 5 1.11 32.55 -33.20
N SER A 6 1.16 33.79 -32.70
CA SER A 6 1.03 34.08 -31.27
C SER A 6 -0.36 33.72 -30.71
N LEU A 7 -1.42 33.91 -31.51
CA LEU A 7 -2.78 33.48 -31.13
C LEU A 7 -2.93 31.96 -31.14
N VAL A 8 -2.36 31.29 -32.14
CA VAL A 8 -2.40 29.83 -32.25
C VAL A 8 -1.70 29.16 -31.07
N TRP A 9 -0.53 29.66 -30.67
CA TRP A 9 0.20 29.14 -29.49
C TRP A 9 -0.54 29.36 -28.18
N ARG A 10 -1.22 30.50 -28.01
CA ARG A 10 -2.05 30.76 -26.82
C ARG A 10 -3.23 29.78 -26.74
N CYS A 11 -3.87 29.47 -27.86
CA CYS A 11 -4.93 28.46 -27.93
C CYS A 11 -4.39 27.06 -27.62
N ILE A 12 -3.23 26.68 -28.16
CA ILE A 12 -2.60 25.38 -27.91
C ILE A 12 -2.28 25.21 -26.42
N ILE A 13 -1.71 26.22 -25.78
CA ILE A 13 -1.39 26.18 -24.35
C ILE A 13 -2.66 26.04 -23.51
N ILE A 14 -3.71 26.80 -23.80
CA ILE A 14 -4.98 26.72 -23.07
C ILE A 14 -5.62 25.33 -23.22
N VAL A 15 -5.60 24.76 -24.41
CA VAL A 15 -6.14 23.42 -24.67
C VAL A 15 -5.32 22.36 -23.93
N ILE A 16 -3.99 22.46 -23.90
CA ILE A 16 -3.13 21.54 -23.15
C ILE A 16 -3.42 21.60 -21.65
N TYR A 17 -3.54 22.80 -21.08
CA TYR A 17 -3.88 22.97 -19.67
C TYR A 17 -5.27 22.42 -19.33
N PHE A 18 -6.24 22.63 -20.22
CA PHE A 18 -7.59 22.12 -20.04
C PHE A 18 -7.64 20.58 -20.10
N VAL A 19 -6.90 19.97 -21.03
CA VAL A 19 -6.78 18.52 -21.13
C VAL A 19 -6.08 17.96 -19.90
N MET A 20 -4.97 18.55 -19.45
CA MET A 20 -4.22 18.09 -18.26
C MET A 20 -5.06 18.16 -16.98
N PHE A 21 -5.96 19.14 -16.87
CA PHE A 21 -6.90 19.27 -15.76
C PHE A 21 -8.02 18.21 -15.82
N LEU A 22 -8.50 17.87 -17.02
CA LEU A 22 -9.57 16.87 -17.21
C LEU A 22 -9.08 15.42 -17.18
N THR A 23 -7.85 15.16 -17.62
CA THR A 23 -7.26 13.81 -17.62
C THR A 23 -6.51 13.49 -16.33
N GLY A 24 -6.77 14.24 -15.24
CA GLY A 24 -6.27 13.88 -13.91
C GLY A 24 -6.86 12.54 -13.50
N CYS A 25 -6.11 11.46 -13.71
CA CYS A 25 -6.53 10.11 -13.35
C CYS A 25 -6.56 10.03 -11.81
N PRO A 26 -7.73 9.80 -11.16
CA PRO A 26 -7.73 9.51 -9.74
C PRO A 26 -7.06 8.14 -9.58
N SER A 27 -5.82 8.12 -9.07
CA SER A 27 -5.15 6.87 -8.69
C SER A 27 -5.82 6.31 -7.43
N ASN A 28 -7.05 5.82 -7.57
CA ASN A 28 -7.70 5.06 -6.51
C ASN A 28 -7.20 3.62 -6.62
N GLN A 29 -6.13 3.33 -5.89
CA GLN A 29 -5.62 1.97 -5.71
C GLN A 29 -6.60 1.23 -4.79
N GLU A 30 -7.74 0.82 -5.34
CA GLU A 30 -8.64 -0.08 -4.65
C GLU A 30 -7.96 -1.46 -4.59
N GLY A 31 -7.31 -1.74 -3.46
CA GLY A 31 -6.79 -3.06 -3.16
C GLY A 31 -7.94 -4.07 -3.25
N LYS A 32 -7.94 -4.88 -4.30
CA LYS A 32 -8.94 -5.92 -4.55
C LYS A 32 -8.88 -6.95 -3.42
N GLN A 33 -9.72 -6.77 -2.39
CA GLN A 33 -9.91 -7.71 -1.30
C GLN A 33 -10.65 -8.93 -1.84
N GLN A 34 -9.95 -9.81 -2.56
CA GLN A 34 -10.49 -11.12 -2.86
C GLN A 34 -10.44 -11.94 -1.57
N ASN A 35 -11.56 -12.59 -1.21
CA ASN A 35 -11.64 -13.56 -0.12
C ASN A 35 -10.87 -14.83 -0.52
N LEU A 36 -9.55 -14.68 -0.64
CA LEU A 36 -8.60 -15.75 -0.90
C LEU A 36 -8.06 -16.16 0.44
N LYS A 37 -8.18 -17.45 0.75
CA LYS A 37 -7.51 -18.03 1.92
C LYS A 37 -6.01 -17.74 1.78
N ALA A 38 -5.39 -17.22 2.84
CA ALA A 38 -3.96 -16.98 2.85
C ALA A 38 -3.19 -18.27 2.51
N PHE A 39 -2.17 -18.15 1.66
CA PHE A 39 -1.30 -19.26 1.28
C PHE A 39 -0.61 -19.83 2.52
N ASP A 40 -0.58 -21.16 2.66
CA ASP A 40 0.09 -21.81 3.78
C ASP A 40 1.59 -21.86 3.53
N PHE A 41 2.39 -21.38 4.48
CA PHE A 41 3.84 -21.40 4.40
C PHE A 41 4.45 -21.86 5.73
N SER A 42 5.66 -22.42 5.64
CA SER A 42 6.52 -22.72 6.77
C SER A 42 7.72 -21.78 6.76
N LEU A 43 8.04 -21.21 7.92
CA LEU A 43 9.20 -20.35 8.13
C LEU A 43 10.04 -20.89 9.27
N LYS A 44 11.34 -20.61 9.24
CA LYS A 44 12.20 -20.80 10.41
C LYS A 44 12.27 -19.52 11.21
N THR A 45 12.14 -19.63 12.53
CA THR A 45 12.37 -18.51 13.45
C THR A 45 13.87 -18.20 13.54
N ILE A 46 14.19 -17.09 14.21
CA ILE A 46 15.59 -16.72 14.47
C ILE A 46 16.28 -17.72 15.42
N GLU A 47 15.51 -18.46 16.22
CA GLU A 47 15.95 -19.54 17.09
C GLU A 47 16.10 -20.89 16.35
N GLY A 48 15.68 -20.95 15.07
CA GLY A 48 15.76 -22.16 14.24
C GLY A 48 14.56 -23.09 14.33
N GLU A 49 13.51 -22.72 15.07
CA GLU A 49 12.26 -23.48 15.14
C GLU A 49 11.45 -23.33 13.85
N GLU A 50 10.76 -24.39 13.43
CA GLU A 50 9.87 -24.33 12.26
C GLU A 50 8.45 -23.96 12.68
N ILE A 51 7.92 -22.88 12.11
CA ILE A 51 6.55 -22.42 12.33
C ILE A 51 5.75 -22.53 11.04
N GLN A 52 4.53 -23.05 11.12
CA GLN A 52 3.62 -23.18 9.97
C GLN A 52 2.39 -22.30 10.15
N LEU A 53 2.01 -21.52 9.13
CA LEU A 53 0.87 -20.59 9.20
C LEU A 53 -0.44 -21.30 9.56
N LYS A 54 -0.69 -22.50 9.01
CA LYS A 54 -1.89 -23.28 9.29
C LYS A 54 -2.13 -23.57 10.78
N SER A 55 -1.06 -23.68 11.58
CA SER A 55 -1.16 -23.92 13.04
C SER A 55 -1.80 -22.76 13.82
N TYR A 56 -1.89 -21.59 13.20
CA TYR A 56 -2.48 -20.39 13.77
C TYR A 56 -3.89 -20.11 13.22
N GLN A 57 -4.36 -20.86 12.22
CA GLN A 57 -5.73 -20.71 11.69
C GLN A 57 -6.76 -21.04 12.77
N GLY A 58 -7.73 -20.15 13.00
CA GLY A 58 -8.81 -20.34 13.97
C GLY A 58 -8.47 -19.94 15.41
N LYS A 59 -7.24 -19.47 15.69
CA LYS A 59 -6.92 -18.78 16.96
C LYS A 59 -7.56 -17.39 16.95
N LYS A 60 -8.05 -16.93 18.11
CA LYS A 60 -8.95 -15.77 18.23
C LYS A 60 -8.44 -14.49 17.54
N ILE A 61 -7.14 -14.18 17.61
CA ILE A 61 -6.54 -13.01 16.97
C ILE A 61 -5.13 -13.39 16.50
N VAL A 62 -4.90 -13.37 15.19
CA VAL A 62 -3.58 -13.59 14.59
C VAL A 62 -3.30 -12.44 13.63
N HIS A 63 -2.36 -11.58 14.00
CA HIS A 63 -1.95 -10.43 13.19
C HIS A 63 -0.59 -10.70 12.56
N LEU A 64 -0.54 -10.79 11.23
CA LEU A 64 0.73 -10.96 10.50
C LEU A 64 1.28 -9.61 10.07
N VAL A 65 2.51 -9.32 10.49
CA VAL A 65 3.20 -8.05 10.20
C VAL A 65 4.44 -8.36 9.39
N PHE A 66 4.43 -8.00 8.11
CA PHE A 66 5.61 -8.08 7.25
C PHE A 66 6.38 -6.77 7.32
N TRP A 67 7.57 -6.80 7.90
CA TRP A 67 8.39 -5.60 8.10
C TRP A 67 9.86 -5.88 7.80
N ALA A 68 10.63 -4.80 7.73
CA ALA A 68 12.08 -4.86 7.56
C ALA A 68 12.75 -3.82 8.48
N THR A 69 13.98 -4.10 8.91
CA THR A 69 14.75 -3.23 9.83
C THR A 69 15.06 -1.85 9.26
N TRP A 70 15.02 -1.72 7.93
CA TRP A 70 15.25 -0.48 7.19
C TRP A 70 13.94 0.18 6.72
N CYS A 71 12.77 -0.32 7.14
CA CYS A 71 11.48 0.27 6.80
C CYS A 71 11.07 1.31 7.88
N PRO A 72 11.22 2.62 7.63
CA PRO A 72 10.93 3.65 8.64
C PRO A 72 9.45 3.70 9.02
N SER A 73 8.53 3.57 8.06
CA SER A 73 7.10 3.54 8.33
C SER A 73 6.69 2.35 9.19
N CYS A 74 7.26 1.17 8.93
CA CYS A 74 6.98 -0.05 9.68
C CYS A 74 7.44 0.09 11.14
N LEU A 75 8.63 0.64 11.37
CA LEU A 75 9.18 0.88 12.71
C LEU A 75 8.29 1.79 13.57
N MET A 76 7.65 2.80 12.95
CA MET A 76 6.71 3.69 13.64
C MET A 76 5.38 3.00 14.00
N GLU A 77 5.04 1.90 13.32
CA GLU A 77 3.76 1.20 13.50
C GLU A 77 3.83 0.07 14.54
N ILE A 78 5.01 -0.56 14.71
CA ILE A 78 5.24 -1.63 15.68
C ILE A 78 4.80 -1.29 17.11
N PRO A 79 5.08 -0.10 17.68
CA PRO A 79 4.63 0.24 19.04
C PRO A 79 3.11 0.20 19.17
N LYS A 80 2.39 0.65 18.13
CA LYS A 80 0.93 0.65 18.11
C LYS A 80 0.40 -0.79 18.04
N LEU A 81 1.00 -1.61 17.19
CA LEU A 81 0.65 -3.03 17.05
C LEU A 81 0.90 -3.81 18.35
N LYS A 82 2.00 -3.52 19.05
CA LYS A 82 2.30 -4.10 20.37
C LYS A 82 1.24 -3.72 21.42
N ASN A 83 0.80 -2.46 21.43
CA ASN A 83 -0.26 -2.02 22.34
C ASN A 83 -1.60 -2.70 22.02
N LEU A 84 -1.93 -2.88 20.74
CA LEU A 84 -3.13 -3.63 20.33
C LEU A 84 -3.09 -5.09 20.78
N TYR A 85 -1.92 -5.74 20.68
CA TYR A 85 -1.73 -7.12 21.15
C TYR A 85 -2.00 -7.25 22.65
N TYR A 86 -1.41 -6.38 23.49
CA TYR A 86 -1.63 -6.43 24.94
C TYR A 86 -3.02 -6.01 25.39
N ALA A 87 -3.71 -5.17 24.61
CA ALA A 87 -5.08 -4.76 24.93
C ALA A 87 -6.13 -5.82 24.54
N ALA A 88 -5.75 -6.80 23.72
CA ALA A 88 -6.63 -7.86 23.23
C ALA A 88 -6.56 -9.17 24.03
N GLU A 89 -5.62 -9.25 24.98
CA GLU A 89 -5.48 -10.30 26.00
C GLU A 89 -6.32 -9.93 27.23
#